data_AF-A0A520KAM3-F1
#
_entry.id   AF-A0A520KAM3-F1
#
_cell.length_a   1.000
_cell.length_b   1.000
_cell.length_c   1.000
_cell.angle_alpha   90.00
_cell.angle_beta   90.00
_cell.angle_gamma   90.00
#
_symmetry.space_group_name_H-M   'P 1'
#
loop_
_entity.id
_entity.type
_entity.pdbx_description
1 polymer ?
#
loop_
_entity_poly.entity_id
_entity_poly.type
_entity_poly.pdbx_seq_one_letter_code
_entity_poly.pdbx_strand_id
1 'polypeptide(L)'
;MALFGDKKSDKLKNKLSKLERENEDLKEQLAEYEKVFGNFEDMKKVTDRVREENKRLLEKLEENVEVKSKMQKRIDELTQALNAKKEDFQLNISAMESKDDNIVVGNNVEFTGGLSTPKNITTGDNVVIQGDVNCNEKVSLGNYNRVVGNVAGDAGVLVGNGCQLEKNIVSQGPVSIGEDCRVSHVSTDADVQVGKNTEVKKITSGANVYLKEGVHIHDGIEYKGSINIEKDVTIAGEIKTRQ
;
A
#
# COMPACT_ATOMS: atom_id res chain seq x y z
N MET A 1 3.48 -109.93 1.60
CA MET A 1 3.99 -108.55 1.44
C MET A 1 3.13 -107.47 2.12
N ALA A 2 1.99 -107.78 2.78
CA ALA A 2 1.03 -106.76 3.23
C ALA A 2 1.46 -105.86 4.41
N LEU A 3 2.14 -106.42 5.42
CA LEU A 3 2.38 -105.80 6.75
C LEU A 3 3.16 -104.46 6.79
N PHE A 4 3.74 -104.01 5.67
CA PHE A 4 4.42 -102.71 5.57
C PHE A 4 3.53 -101.58 5.04
N GLY A 5 2.38 -101.90 4.42
CA GLY A 5 1.39 -100.91 3.98
C GLY A 5 0.70 -100.27 5.18
N ASP A 6 0.14 -101.09 6.07
CA ASP A 6 -0.66 -100.64 7.22
C ASP A 6 0.13 -99.73 8.17
N LYS A 7 1.37 -100.10 8.55
CA LYS A 7 2.20 -99.25 9.43
C LYS A 7 2.57 -97.89 8.84
N LYS A 8 2.51 -97.71 7.51
CA LYS A 8 2.58 -96.38 6.87
C LYS A 8 1.20 -95.72 6.84
N SER A 9 0.16 -96.46 6.49
CA SER A 9 -1.24 -96.01 6.49
C SER A 9 -1.65 -95.43 7.86
N ASP A 10 -1.38 -96.13 8.95
CA ASP A 10 -1.76 -95.71 10.31
C ASP A 10 -0.91 -94.53 10.82
N LYS A 11 0.35 -94.42 10.39
CA LYS A 11 1.15 -93.20 10.62
C LYS A 11 0.66 -92.00 9.81
N LEU A 12 0.07 -92.22 8.63
CA LEU A 12 -0.58 -91.17 7.84
C LEU A 12 -1.92 -90.77 8.48
N LYS A 13 -2.77 -91.73 8.87
CA LYS A 13 -4.02 -91.47 9.62
C LYS A 13 -3.76 -90.68 10.90
N ASN A 14 -2.76 -91.06 11.70
CA ASN A 14 -2.39 -90.34 12.94
C ASN A 14 -1.69 -88.99 12.71
N LYS A 15 -1.22 -88.69 11.49
CA LYS A 15 -0.82 -87.33 11.11
C LYS A 15 -2.03 -86.53 10.63
N LEU A 16 -2.92 -87.14 9.85
CA LEU A 16 -4.15 -86.52 9.36
C LEU A 16 -5.03 -86.09 10.54
N SER A 17 -5.30 -86.97 11.51
CA SER A 17 -6.10 -86.65 12.70
C SER A 17 -5.47 -85.66 13.67
N LYS A 18 -4.15 -85.43 13.57
CA LYS A 18 -3.49 -84.28 14.23
C LYS A 18 -3.71 -82.99 13.45
N LEU A 19 -3.47 -83.00 12.14
CA LEU A 19 -3.67 -81.84 11.28
C LEU A 19 -5.14 -81.41 11.22
N GLU A 20 -6.09 -82.34 11.33
CA GLU A 20 -7.53 -82.07 11.43
C GLU A 20 -7.84 -81.30 12.71
N ARG A 21 -7.33 -81.75 13.87
CA ARG A 21 -7.47 -81.04 15.16
C ARG A 21 -6.75 -79.69 15.18
N GLU A 22 -5.52 -79.63 14.67
CA GLU A 22 -4.78 -78.37 14.53
C GLU A 22 -5.53 -77.38 13.61
N ASN A 23 -6.27 -77.86 12.60
CA ASN A 23 -7.17 -77.03 11.79
C ASN A 23 -8.49 -76.66 12.48
N GLU A 24 -8.97 -77.41 13.48
CA GLU A 24 -10.14 -77.01 14.28
C GLU A 24 -9.75 -75.98 15.34
N ASP A 25 -8.67 -76.21 16.11
CA ASP A 25 -8.11 -75.24 17.06
C ASP A 25 -7.81 -73.89 16.37
N LEU A 26 -7.20 -73.91 15.18
CA LEU A 26 -6.92 -72.68 14.41
C LEU A 26 -8.18 -71.99 13.88
N LYS A 27 -9.26 -72.73 13.61
CA LYS A 27 -10.56 -72.14 13.22
C LYS A 27 -11.29 -71.53 14.41
N GLU A 28 -11.27 -72.17 15.58
CA GLU A 28 -11.85 -71.58 16.79
C GLU A 28 -11.07 -70.33 17.20
N GLN A 29 -9.73 -70.36 17.16
CA GLN A 29 -8.91 -69.17 17.39
C GLN A 29 -9.20 -68.06 16.37
N LEU A 30 -9.31 -68.36 15.07
CA LEU A 30 -9.70 -67.38 14.06
C LEU A 30 -11.09 -66.79 14.36
N ALA A 31 -12.08 -67.61 14.68
CA ALA A 31 -13.43 -67.16 15.01
C ALA A 31 -13.49 -66.35 16.32
N GLU A 32 -12.58 -66.57 17.27
CA GLU A 32 -12.44 -65.76 18.47
C GLU A 32 -11.74 -64.42 18.19
N TYR A 33 -10.68 -64.41 17.38
CA TYR A 33 -10.05 -63.18 16.89
C TYR A 33 -11.03 -62.32 16.08
N GLU A 34 -11.83 -62.92 15.18
CA GLU A 34 -12.86 -62.21 14.40
C GLU A 34 -13.98 -61.63 15.28
N LYS A 35 -14.34 -62.27 16.40
CA LYS A 35 -15.30 -61.70 17.38
C LYS A 35 -14.73 -60.47 18.11
N VAL A 36 -13.43 -60.44 18.39
CA VAL A 36 -12.80 -59.36 19.18
C VAL A 36 -12.35 -58.18 18.31
N PHE A 37 -11.83 -58.45 17.11
CA PHE A 37 -11.22 -57.44 16.23
C PHE A 37 -12.00 -57.18 14.93
N GLY A 38 -13.07 -57.93 14.68
CA GLY A 38 -13.79 -57.92 13.41
C GLY A 38 -13.08 -58.76 12.32
N ASN A 39 -13.74 -58.93 11.18
CA ASN A 39 -13.15 -59.59 10.02
C ASN A 39 -11.98 -58.75 9.46
N PHE A 40 -10.89 -59.40 9.07
CA PHE A 40 -9.73 -58.76 8.42
C PHE A 40 -10.11 -57.86 7.24
N GLU A 41 -11.11 -58.25 6.45
CA GLU A 41 -11.59 -57.48 5.31
C GLU A 41 -12.30 -56.18 5.72
N ASP A 42 -12.92 -56.12 6.91
CA ASP A 42 -13.47 -54.88 7.47
C ASP A 42 -12.37 -53.99 8.07
N MET A 43 -11.38 -54.57 8.74
CA MET A 43 -10.18 -53.85 9.19
C MET A 43 -9.41 -53.21 8.03
N LYS A 44 -9.36 -53.89 6.88
CA LYS A 44 -8.82 -53.34 5.62
C LYS A 44 -9.66 -52.17 5.10
N LYS A 45 -10.99 -52.30 5.02
CA LYS A 45 -11.91 -51.19 4.64
C LYS A 45 -11.74 -49.96 5.54
N VAL A 46 -11.53 -50.15 6.85
CA VAL A 46 -11.24 -49.07 7.80
C VAL A 46 -9.88 -48.42 7.48
N THR A 47 -8.84 -49.22 7.24
CA THR A 47 -7.50 -48.72 6.90
C THR A 47 -7.50 -47.90 5.62
N ASP A 48 -8.15 -48.38 4.56
CA ASP A 48 -8.26 -47.66 3.28
C ASP A 48 -9.07 -46.35 3.43
N ARG A 49 -10.15 -46.36 4.22
CA ARG A 49 -10.94 -45.15 4.55
C ARG A 49 -10.11 -44.11 5.29
N VAL A 50 -9.42 -44.50 6.36
CA VAL A 50 -8.55 -43.60 7.15
C VAL A 50 -7.43 -43.01 6.28
N ARG A 51 -6.89 -43.79 5.33
CA ARG A 51 -5.90 -43.30 4.38
C ARG A 51 -6.46 -42.25 3.42
N GLU A 52 -7.68 -42.43 2.93
CA GLU A 52 -8.34 -41.45 2.08
C GLU A 52 -8.73 -40.17 2.86
N GLU A 53 -9.28 -40.33 4.07
CA GLU A 53 -9.61 -39.21 4.96
C GLU A 53 -8.38 -38.38 5.31
N ASN A 54 -7.24 -39.01 5.65
CA ASN A 54 -5.99 -38.31 5.90
C ASN A 54 -5.46 -37.53 4.67
N LYS A 55 -5.64 -38.06 3.44
CA LYS A 55 -5.29 -37.32 2.21
C LYS A 55 -6.17 -36.07 2.06
N ARG A 56 -7.49 -36.20 2.24
CA ARG A 56 -8.45 -35.09 2.19
C ARG A 56 -8.22 -34.04 3.29
N LEU A 57 -7.69 -34.45 4.45
CA LEU A 57 -7.32 -33.55 5.55
C LEU A 57 -6.04 -32.77 5.25
N LEU A 58 -5.04 -33.38 4.60
CA LEU A 58 -3.82 -32.68 4.16
C LEU A 58 -4.12 -31.63 3.09
N GLU A 59 -4.93 -31.97 2.08
CA GLU A 59 -5.38 -31.03 1.04
C GLU A 59 -6.09 -29.81 1.64
N LYS A 60 -6.98 -30.04 2.62
CA LYS A 60 -7.63 -28.95 3.38
C LYS A 60 -6.66 -28.16 4.25
N LEU A 61 -5.60 -28.76 4.78
CA LEU A 61 -4.60 -28.05 5.59
C LEU A 61 -3.78 -27.10 4.72
N GLU A 62 -3.38 -27.54 3.53
CA GLU A 62 -2.69 -26.72 2.53
C GLU A 62 -3.57 -25.54 2.07
N GLU A 63 -4.85 -25.79 1.77
CA GLU A 63 -5.84 -24.74 1.47
C GLU A 63 -5.96 -23.72 2.61
N ASN A 64 -6.07 -24.19 3.87
CA ASN A 64 -6.17 -23.29 5.03
C ASN A 64 -4.88 -22.47 5.26
N VAL A 65 -3.70 -23.03 4.97
CA VAL A 65 -2.43 -22.29 5.02
C VAL A 65 -2.39 -21.21 3.93
N GLU A 66 -2.86 -21.50 2.71
CA GLU A 66 -2.93 -20.52 1.63
C GLU A 66 -3.97 -19.41 1.93
N VAL A 67 -5.14 -19.77 2.46
CA VAL A 67 -6.17 -18.82 2.93
C VAL A 67 -5.62 -17.94 4.04
N LYS A 68 -4.90 -18.49 5.03
CA LYS A 68 -4.24 -17.71 6.09
C LYS A 68 -3.22 -16.72 5.53
N SER A 69 -2.43 -17.13 4.53
CA SER A 69 -1.49 -16.26 3.83
C SER A 69 -2.20 -15.11 3.09
N LYS A 70 -3.31 -15.41 2.40
CA LYS A 70 -4.17 -14.40 1.74
C LYS A 70 -4.83 -13.44 2.74
N MET A 71 -5.24 -13.93 3.91
CA MET A 71 -5.82 -13.11 4.98
C MET A 71 -4.79 -12.19 5.64
N GLN A 72 -3.55 -12.64 5.86
CA GLN A 72 -2.51 -11.80 6.43
C GLN A 72 -2.23 -10.58 5.54
N LYS A 73 -2.04 -10.79 4.23
CA LYS A 73 -1.83 -9.70 3.26
C LYS A 73 -2.93 -8.64 3.32
N ARG A 74 -4.20 -9.06 3.44
CA ARG A 74 -5.35 -8.16 3.60
C ARG A 74 -5.35 -7.36 4.91
N ILE A 75 -4.83 -7.92 6.00
CA ILE A 75 -4.67 -7.19 7.27
C ILE A 75 -3.60 -6.11 7.11
N ASP A 76 -2.50 -6.43 6.43
CA ASP A 76 -1.39 -5.52 6.17
C ASP A 76 -1.85 -4.35 5.25
N GLU A 77 -2.58 -4.65 4.17
CA GLU A 77 -3.25 -3.69 3.26
C GLU A 77 -4.21 -2.74 4.00
N LEU A 78 -5.12 -3.28 4.82
CA LEU A 78 -6.11 -2.48 5.56
C LEU A 78 -5.46 -1.57 6.62
N THR A 79 -4.36 -2.02 7.23
CA THR A 79 -3.61 -1.24 8.23
C THR A 79 -2.97 -0.02 7.59
N GLN A 80 -2.41 -0.16 6.37
CA GLN A 80 -1.86 0.96 5.61
C GLN A 80 -2.96 1.98 5.23
N ALA A 81 -4.11 1.50 4.75
CA ALA A 81 -5.24 2.35 4.34
C ALA A 81 -5.86 3.16 5.49
N LEU A 82 -5.84 2.64 6.73
CA LEU A 82 -6.35 3.35 7.91
C LEU A 82 -5.46 4.54 8.30
N ASN A 83 -4.14 4.36 8.28
CA ASN A 83 -3.19 5.41 8.68
C ASN A 83 -3.28 6.63 7.74
N ALA A 84 -3.31 6.41 6.43
CA ALA A 84 -3.43 7.49 5.43
C ALA A 84 -4.68 8.36 5.61
N LYS A 85 -5.80 7.80 6.09
CA LYS A 85 -7.02 8.58 6.39
C LYS A 85 -6.91 9.46 7.64
N LYS A 86 -6.08 9.06 8.61
CA LYS A 86 -5.87 9.85 9.83
C LYS A 86 -5.09 11.13 9.53
N GLU A 87 -4.12 11.03 8.62
CA GLU A 87 -3.22 12.12 8.24
C GLU A 87 -3.98 13.26 7.55
N ASP A 88 -4.83 12.98 6.55
CA ASP A 88 -5.55 14.03 5.80
C ASP A 88 -6.50 14.87 6.68
N PHE A 89 -7.15 14.30 7.70
CA PHE A 89 -8.02 15.05 8.60
C PHE A 89 -7.27 16.14 9.38
N GLN A 90 -6.00 15.91 9.73
CA GLN A 90 -5.21 16.84 10.54
C GLN A 90 -4.77 18.09 9.74
N LEU A 91 -4.77 18.02 8.40
CA LEU A 91 -4.35 19.13 7.54
C LEU A 91 -5.40 20.25 7.40
N ASN A 92 -6.68 19.92 7.61
CA ASN A 92 -7.82 20.78 7.29
C ASN A 92 -8.27 21.70 8.45
N ILE A 93 -7.41 21.92 9.46
CA ILE A 93 -7.71 22.74 10.65
C ILE A 93 -6.80 23.97 10.67
N SER A 94 -7.37 25.17 10.74
CA SER A 94 -6.64 26.43 10.91
C SER A 94 -5.95 26.51 12.27
N ALA A 95 -4.63 26.73 12.29
CA ALA A 95 -3.85 27.03 13.48
C ALA A 95 -3.85 28.53 13.82
N MET A 96 -4.02 29.41 12.82
CA MET A 96 -4.13 30.86 13.01
C MET A 96 -5.20 31.45 12.08
N GLU A 97 -6.05 32.31 12.62
CA GLU A 97 -7.07 33.06 11.87
C GLU A 97 -7.02 34.55 12.27
N SER A 98 -7.00 35.43 11.28
CA SER A 98 -7.21 36.87 11.43
C SER A 98 -8.45 37.29 10.63
N LYS A 99 -9.20 38.27 11.13
CA LYS A 99 -10.49 38.68 10.55
C LYS A 99 -10.40 39.95 9.70
N ASP A 100 -9.37 40.75 9.90
CA ASP A 100 -9.24 42.07 9.32
C ASP A 100 -7.79 42.57 9.22
N ASP A 101 -6.77 41.77 9.56
CA ASP A 101 -5.35 42.17 9.43
C ASP A 101 -4.39 41.06 8.95
N ASN A 102 -3.18 41.48 8.55
CA ASN A 102 -2.13 40.70 7.89
C ASN A 102 -1.40 39.72 8.83
N ILE A 103 -0.70 38.74 8.25
CA ILE A 103 0.12 37.74 8.97
C ILE A 103 1.54 37.70 8.38
N VAL A 104 2.60 37.72 9.21
CA VAL A 104 4.01 37.71 8.78
C VAL A 104 4.86 36.87 9.75
N VAL A 105 5.73 35.95 9.27
CA VAL A 105 6.43 34.97 10.14
C VAL A 105 7.88 34.64 9.70
N GLY A 106 8.88 34.86 10.54
CA GLY A 106 10.30 34.50 10.31
C GLY A 106 11.14 34.89 11.55
N ASN A 107 12.34 34.36 11.79
CA ASN A 107 13.22 33.50 11.00
C ASN A 107 13.44 32.15 11.73
N ASN A 108 13.47 31.02 11.01
CA ASN A 108 13.35 29.62 11.49
C ASN A 108 11.96 29.25 12.05
N VAL A 109 11.19 28.41 11.32
CA VAL A 109 9.75 28.14 11.57
C VAL A 109 9.36 26.68 11.19
N GLU A 110 8.41 26.03 11.88
CA GLU A 110 7.71 24.80 11.43
C GLU A 110 6.28 24.72 12.02
N PHE A 111 5.25 24.32 11.25
CA PHE A 111 3.85 24.16 11.69
C PHE A 111 3.13 22.91 11.13
N THR A 112 2.00 22.52 11.74
CA THR A 112 1.06 21.48 11.25
C THR A 112 -0.40 21.92 11.50
N GLY A 113 -0.88 22.83 10.66
CA GLY A 113 -2.19 23.46 10.73
C GLY A 113 -2.20 24.75 9.90
N GLY A 114 -3.39 25.21 9.52
CA GLY A 114 -3.55 26.27 8.51
C GLY A 114 -3.34 27.70 8.99
N LEU A 115 -3.19 28.63 8.04
CA LEU A 115 -3.22 30.08 8.27
C LEU A 115 -4.41 30.67 7.48
N SER A 116 -5.14 31.62 8.05
CA SER A 116 -6.30 32.24 7.40
C SER A 116 -6.37 33.75 7.66
N THR A 117 -6.49 34.56 6.61
CA THR A 117 -6.79 36.01 6.73
C THR A 117 -7.39 36.56 5.44
N PRO A 118 -8.35 37.52 5.49
CA PRO A 118 -8.78 38.23 4.29
C PRO A 118 -7.75 39.26 3.76
N LYS A 119 -6.57 39.41 4.38
CA LYS A 119 -5.46 40.27 3.88
C LYS A 119 -4.25 39.46 3.42
N ASN A 120 -3.01 39.84 3.78
CA ASN A 120 -1.77 39.25 3.26
C ASN A 120 -1.09 38.27 4.23
N ILE A 121 -0.26 37.37 3.68
CA ILE A 121 0.60 36.40 4.38
C ILE A 121 2.05 36.48 3.85
N THR A 122 3.09 36.43 4.69
CA THR A 122 4.51 36.42 4.22
C THR A 122 5.44 35.70 5.21
N THR A 123 6.35 34.79 4.79
CA THR A 123 7.18 34.00 5.75
C THR A 123 8.61 33.61 5.34
N GLY A 124 9.58 33.80 6.24
CA GLY A 124 10.94 33.23 6.22
C GLY A 124 11.93 34.13 6.98
N ASP A 125 13.11 33.68 7.42
CA ASP A 125 13.86 32.46 7.04
C ASP A 125 13.28 31.09 7.46
N ASN A 126 13.82 30.04 6.83
CA ASN A 126 13.95 28.65 7.27
C ASN A 126 12.65 27.97 7.80
N VAL A 127 11.63 27.82 6.95
CA VAL A 127 10.21 27.53 7.27
C VAL A 127 9.77 26.08 7.01
N VAL A 128 8.76 25.57 7.73
CA VAL A 128 7.90 24.44 7.31
C VAL A 128 6.41 24.69 7.71
N ILE A 129 5.38 24.26 6.95
CA ILE A 129 3.95 24.36 7.34
C ILE A 129 3.11 23.17 6.82
N GLN A 130 2.28 22.51 7.63
CA GLN A 130 1.49 21.34 7.19
C GLN A 130 -0.01 21.47 7.52
N GLY A 131 -0.65 22.43 6.86
CA GLY A 131 -2.09 22.70 6.86
C GLY A 131 -2.40 23.86 5.92
N ASP A 132 -3.68 24.11 5.63
CA ASP A 132 -4.06 25.03 4.54
C ASP A 132 -3.79 26.51 4.86
N VAL A 133 -2.95 27.15 4.07
CA VAL A 133 -2.62 28.60 4.10
C VAL A 133 -3.52 29.32 3.10
N ASN A 134 -4.41 30.19 3.57
CA ASN A 134 -5.44 30.83 2.75
C ASN A 134 -5.50 32.35 2.97
N CYS A 135 -5.51 33.14 1.90
CA CYS A 135 -5.85 34.54 1.99
C CYS A 135 -6.44 35.19 0.73
N ASN A 136 -7.15 36.31 0.91
CA ASN A 136 -7.81 37.05 -0.18
C ASN A 136 -6.89 38.11 -0.81
N GLU A 137 -5.74 38.44 -0.21
CA GLU A 137 -4.69 39.24 -0.84
C GLU A 137 -3.49 38.35 -1.20
N LYS A 138 -2.24 38.70 -0.82
CA LYS A 138 -1.01 38.08 -1.36
C LYS A 138 -0.28 37.17 -0.36
N VAL A 139 0.36 36.11 -0.87
CA VAL A 139 1.29 35.22 -0.15
C VAL A 139 2.75 35.43 -0.63
N SER A 140 3.77 35.35 0.25
CA SER A 140 5.19 35.35 -0.18
C SER A 140 6.16 34.65 0.81
N LEU A 141 6.97 33.65 0.42
CA LEU A 141 7.81 32.86 1.37
C LEU A 141 9.31 32.72 1.02
N GLY A 142 10.16 32.30 1.98
CA GLY A 142 11.62 32.11 1.89
C GLY A 142 12.43 32.98 2.85
N ASN A 143 13.55 32.55 3.45
CA ASN A 143 14.41 31.38 3.19
C ASN A 143 13.88 29.99 3.69
N TYR A 144 14.77 28.99 3.74
CA TYR A 144 14.58 27.55 3.44
C TYR A 144 13.25 26.88 3.89
N ASN A 145 12.26 26.75 2.99
CA ASN A 145 10.87 26.30 3.21
C ASN A 145 10.55 24.77 3.05
N ARG A 146 9.45 24.26 3.63
CA ARG A 146 8.68 23.07 3.14
C ARG A 146 7.18 23.11 3.53
N VAL A 147 6.19 22.81 2.68
CA VAL A 147 4.76 22.96 3.03
C VAL A 147 3.86 21.81 2.56
N VAL A 148 3.07 21.18 3.44
CA VAL A 148 2.15 20.06 3.10
C VAL A 148 0.70 20.43 3.46
N GLY A 149 0.15 21.39 2.72
CA GLY A 149 -1.23 21.87 2.78
C GLY A 149 -1.54 22.61 1.49
N ASN A 150 -2.79 23.04 1.29
CA ASN A 150 -3.09 23.98 0.21
C ASN A 150 -2.48 25.36 0.53
N VAL A 151 -2.09 26.10 -0.50
CA VAL A 151 -1.59 27.48 -0.40
C VAL A 151 -2.41 28.34 -1.37
N ALA A 152 -3.43 29.00 -0.85
CA ALA A 152 -4.32 29.88 -1.58
C ALA A 152 -4.02 31.35 -1.27
N GLY A 153 -3.85 32.17 -2.31
CA GLY A 153 -3.69 33.62 -2.20
C GLY A 153 -4.31 34.30 -3.40
N ASP A 154 -5.50 34.88 -3.29
CA ASP A 154 -6.26 35.38 -4.45
C ASP A 154 -5.47 36.41 -5.28
N ALA A 155 -4.73 37.32 -4.65
CA ALA A 155 -3.98 38.37 -5.36
C ALA A 155 -2.57 37.95 -5.84
N GLY A 156 -2.07 36.77 -5.48
CA GLY A 156 -0.81 36.20 -5.99
C GLY A 156 0.09 35.55 -4.94
N VAL A 157 1.14 34.86 -5.41
CA VAL A 157 2.06 34.03 -4.60
C VAL A 157 3.51 34.14 -5.09
N LEU A 158 4.52 34.34 -4.22
CA LEU A 158 5.94 34.19 -4.59
C LEU A 158 6.80 33.46 -3.55
N VAL A 159 7.77 32.59 -3.92
CA VAL A 159 8.55 31.80 -2.92
C VAL A 159 10.00 31.51 -3.29
N GLY A 160 10.96 31.78 -2.40
CA GLY A 160 12.37 31.32 -2.46
C GLY A 160 13.25 31.99 -1.41
N ASN A 161 14.26 31.36 -0.80
CA ASN A 161 15.01 30.16 -1.19
C ASN A 161 14.66 28.87 -0.40
N GLY A 162 15.11 27.70 -0.88
CA GLY A 162 15.29 26.41 -0.18
C GLY A 162 14.02 25.62 0.15
N CYS A 163 13.15 25.36 -0.82
CA CYS A 163 11.73 25.03 -0.70
C CYS A 163 11.32 23.56 -0.96
N GLN A 164 10.21 23.08 -0.39
CA GLN A 164 9.51 21.85 -0.82
C GLN A 164 8.00 21.82 -0.52
N LEU A 165 7.07 22.00 -1.48
CA LEU A 165 5.63 22.17 -1.21
C LEU A 165 4.73 21.09 -1.86
N GLU A 166 3.77 20.50 -1.14
CA GLU A 166 3.16 19.18 -1.45
C GLU A 166 1.61 19.03 -1.25
N LYS A 167 0.77 20.06 -1.44
CA LYS A 167 -0.68 19.87 -1.78
C LYS A 167 -1.08 20.66 -3.04
N ASN A 168 -1.89 21.72 -3.01
CA ASN A 168 -2.13 22.60 -4.18
C ASN A 168 -1.73 24.05 -3.88
N ILE A 169 -1.09 24.73 -4.84
CA ILE A 169 -0.98 26.20 -4.88
C ILE A 169 -2.13 26.72 -5.74
N VAL A 170 -2.91 27.66 -5.21
CA VAL A 170 -4.11 28.22 -5.85
C VAL A 170 -4.07 29.75 -5.82
N SER A 171 -4.40 30.42 -6.92
CA SER A 171 -4.46 31.89 -6.97
C SER A 171 -5.36 32.38 -8.11
N GLN A 172 -5.97 33.55 -7.97
CA GLN A 172 -6.54 34.29 -9.11
C GLN A 172 -5.47 35.21 -9.75
N GLY A 173 -4.37 35.46 -9.03
CA GLY A 173 -3.24 36.29 -9.41
C GLY A 173 -1.95 35.51 -9.75
N PRO A 174 -0.85 36.22 -10.05
CA PRO A 174 0.38 35.64 -10.58
C PRO A 174 1.18 34.85 -9.54
N VAL A 175 1.95 33.85 -10.00
CA VAL A 175 2.72 32.90 -9.17
C VAL A 175 4.20 32.85 -9.60
N SER A 176 5.18 32.96 -8.68
CA SER A 176 6.60 32.83 -9.06
C SER A 176 7.57 32.28 -7.98
N ILE A 177 8.46 31.34 -8.31
CA ILE A 177 9.15 30.46 -7.31
C ILE A 177 10.65 30.22 -7.63
N GLY A 178 11.55 30.21 -6.64
CA GLY A 178 12.99 29.85 -6.73
C GLY A 178 13.86 30.71 -5.78
N GLU A 179 14.91 30.21 -5.13
CA GLU A 179 15.79 29.07 -5.47
C GLU A 179 15.55 27.77 -4.65
N ASP A 180 16.13 26.64 -5.11
CA ASP A 180 16.20 25.30 -4.49
C ASP A 180 14.84 24.65 -4.08
N CYS A 181 14.02 24.16 -5.01
CA CYS A 181 12.61 23.75 -4.84
C CYS A 181 12.29 22.23 -4.97
N ARG A 182 11.07 21.84 -4.56
CA ARG A 182 10.26 20.72 -5.12
C ARG A 182 8.75 21.01 -4.91
N VAL A 183 7.86 20.70 -5.85
CA VAL A 183 6.46 21.22 -5.86
C VAL A 183 5.43 20.20 -6.40
N SER A 184 4.18 20.25 -5.91
CA SER A 184 3.08 19.32 -6.25
C SER A 184 2.10 19.76 -7.36
N HIS A 185 1.25 20.76 -7.14
CA HIS A 185 0.26 21.23 -8.11
C HIS A 185 0.15 22.75 -8.04
N VAL A 186 0.12 23.42 -9.20
CA VAL A 186 -0.08 24.87 -9.32
C VAL A 186 -1.33 25.11 -10.17
N SER A 187 -2.25 25.94 -9.70
CA SER A 187 -3.44 26.37 -10.42
C SER A 187 -3.61 27.88 -10.27
N THR A 188 -3.54 28.62 -11.38
CA THR A 188 -3.82 30.06 -11.38
C THR A 188 -4.53 30.50 -12.66
N ASP A 189 -5.35 31.55 -12.59
CA ASP A 189 -5.92 32.21 -13.78
C ASP A 189 -4.92 33.17 -14.46
N ALA A 190 -3.75 33.41 -13.86
CA ALA A 190 -2.72 34.35 -14.31
C ALA A 190 -1.36 33.67 -14.60
N ASP A 191 -0.30 34.46 -14.71
CA ASP A 191 1.05 34.04 -15.14
C ASP A 191 1.83 33.25 -14.08
N VAL A 192 2.72 32.36 -14.54
CA VAL A 192 3.59 31.49 -13.72
C VAL A 192 5.06 31.65 -14.12
N GLN A 193 5.99 31.87 -13.15
CA GLN A 193 7.44 31.93 -13.43
C GLN A 193 8.35 31.23 -12.40
N VAL A 194 9.26 30.32 -12.76
CA VAL A 194 9.98 29.47 -11.75
C VAL A 194 11.45 29.16 -12.05
N GLY A 195 12.35 29.36 -11.10
CA GLY A 195 13.75 28.90 -11.08
C GLY A 195 14.56 29.69 -10.04
N LYS A 196 15.50 29.12 -9.27
CA LYS A 196 16.44 28.03 -9.62
C LYS A 196 16.21 26.68 -8.93
N ASN A 197 16.92 25.63 -9.38
CA ASN A 197 16.99 24.26 -8.82
C ASN A 197 15.62 23.67 -8.46
N THR A 198 14.84 23.35 -9.47
CA THR A 198 13.39 23.16 -9.39
C THR A 198 12.99 21.68 -9.50
N GLU A 199 11.84 21.31 -8.91
CA GLU A 199 11.01 20.27 -9.51
C GLU A 199 9.52 20.57 -9.29
N VAL A 200 8.63 20.28 -10.25
CA VAL A 200 7.18 20.55 -10.15
C VAL A 200 6.36 19.41 -10.77
N LYS A 201 5.40 18.82 -10.06
CA LYS A 201 4.52 17.78 -10.65
C LYS A 201 3.62 18.35 -11.74
N LYS A 202 2.57 19.12 -11.43
CA LYS A 202 1.65 19.70 -12.45
C LYS A 202 1.44 21.21 -12.32
N ILE A 203 1.28 21.89 -13.46
CA ILE A 203 0.89 23.31 -13.58
C ILE A 203 -0.41 23.43 -14.39
N THR A 204 -1.25 24.38 -14.00
CA THR A 204 -2.41 24.87 -14.76
C THR A 204 -2.41 26.41 -14.69
N SER A 205 -2.39 27.10 -15.84
CA SER A 205 -2.38 28.56 -15.94
C SER A 205 -3.45 29.07 -16.91
N GLY A 206 -4.20 30.10 -16.49
CA GLY A 206 -5.09 30.88 -17.33
C GLY A 206 -4.37 31.88 -18.25
N ALA A 207 -3.05 32.04 -18.11
CA ALA A 207 -2.20 32.91 -18.91
C ALA A 207 -0.88 32.20 -19.31
N ASN A 208 0.29 32.80 -19.08
CA ASN A 208 1.60 32.35 -19.58
C ASN A 208 2.41 31.57 -18.53
N VAL A 209 3.38 30.76 -18.98
CA VAL A 209 4.23 29.91 -18.13
C VAL A 209 5.71 29.98 -18.56
N TYR A 210 6.62 30.44 -17.70
CA TYR A 210 8.05 30.44 -18.03
C TYR A 210 8.94 29.97 -16.87
N LEU A 211 9.74 28.92 -17.04
CA LEU A 211 10.46 28.28 -15.93
C LEU A 211 11.90 27.96 -16.36
N LYS A 212 12.90 28.16 -15.49
CA LYS A 212 14.30 27.67 -15.36
C LYS A 212 15.05 28.78 -14.59
N GLU A 213 16.10 28.55 -13.81
CA GLU A 213 17.10 27.46 -13.78
C GLU A 213 16.64 26.13 -13.14
N GLY A 214 17.23 25.02 -13.59
CA GLY A 214 17.19 23.71 -12.90
C GLY A 214 15.83 22.98 -12.89
N VAL A 215 14.96 23.19 -13.88
CA VAL A 215 13.61 22.56 -13.96
C VAL A 215 13.63 21.04 -14.12
N HIS A 216 12.85 20.34 -13.30
CA HIS A 216 12.41 18.95 -13.53
C HIS A 216 10.88 18.81 -13.27
N ILE A 217 10.11 17.96 -14.00
CA ILE A 217 8.62 17.95 -14.00
C ILE A 217 7.99 16.60 -14.36
N HIS A 218 7.05 16.09 -13.54
CA HIS A 218 6.44 14.76 -13.74
C HIS A 218 4.96 14.61 -13.30
N ASP A 219 4.05 15.49 -13.75
CA ASP A 219 2.91 15.14 -14.65
C ASP A 219 2.14 16.37 -15.23
N GLY A 220 2.84 17.41 -15.70
CA GLY A 220 2.36 18.24 -16.81
C GLY A 220 2.21 19.76 -16.64
N ILE A 221 1.85 20.42 -17.75
CA ILE A 221 1.61 21.88 -17.83
C ILE A 221 0.41 22.15 -18.76
N GLU A 222 -0.70 22.61 -18.20
CA GLU A 222 -1.81 23.19 -18.94
C GLU A 222 -1.72 24.72 -18.93
N TYR A 223 -1.88 25.36 -20.10
CA TYR A 223 -1.78 26.82 -20.23
C TYR A 223 -2.69 27.39 -21.33
N LYS A 224 -2.93 28.71 -21.33
CA LYS A 224 -3.68 29.42 -22.39
C LYS A 224 -2.85 30.41 -23.20
N GLY A 225 -1.84 31.02 -22.58
CA GLY A 225 -0.94 32.00 -23.19
C GLY A 225 0.25 31.36 -23.89
N SER A 226 1.43 31.92 -23.65
CA SER A 226 2.72 31.42 -24.16
C SER A 226 3.46 30.58 -23.11
N ILE A 227 4.41 29.75 -23.57
CA ILE A 227 5.29 28.94 -22.71
C ILE A 227 6.76 29.08 -23.14
N ASN A 228 7.73 29.18 -22.22
CA ASN A 228 9.17 29.07 -22.58
C ASN A 228 10.13 28.74 -21.41
N ILE A 229 11.19 27.96 -21.69
CA ILE A 229 11.92 27.19 -20.66
C ILE A 229 13.46 27.07 -20.97
N GLU A 230 14.37 27.92 -20.44
CA GLU A 230 15.87 27.81 -20.62
C GLU A 230 16.72 28.26 -19.39
N LYS A 231 17.72 27.58 -18.78
CA LYS A 231 18.44 26.26 -18.90
C LYS A 231 18.27 25.36 -17.62
N ASP A 232 18.23 24.02 -17.54
CA ASP A 232 18.60 22.89 -18.40
C ASP A 232 17.48 21.80 -18.70
N VAL A 233 16.42 21.57 -17.86
CA VAL A 233 15.21 20.67 -18.06
C VAL A 233 15.31 19.16 -17.68
N THR A 234 14.26 18.60 -17.08
CA THR A 234 13.67 17.28 -17.45
C THR A 234 12.15 17.25 -17.28
N ILE A 235 11.36 16.96 -18.31
CA ILE A 235 9.89 16.74 -18.22
C ILE A 235 9.58 15.33 -18.75
N ALA A 236 8.61 14.60 -18.17
CA ALA A 236 8.15 13.33 -18.77
C ALA A 236 6.61 13.12 -18.73
N GLY A 237 5.85 14.11 -19.21
CA GLY A 237 4.38 14.11 -19.28
C GLY A 237 3.77 15.29 -18.53
N GLU A 238 2.68 15.91 -18.98
CA GLU A 238 2.30 16.20 -20.38
C GLU A 238 1.96 17.71 -20.52
N ILE A 239 2.34 18.35 -21.62
CA ILE A 239 2.18 19.81 -21.84
C ILE A 239 1.12 20.07 -22.93
N LYS A 240 0.04 20.81 -22.61
CA LYS A 240 -1.03 21.13 -23.57
C LYS A 240 -1.64 22.52 -23.39
N THR A 241 -2.04 23.12 -24.52
CA THR A 241 -2.73 24.41 -24.57
C THR A 241 -4.24 24.21 -24.63
N ARG A 242 -5.01 25.07 -23.95
CA ARG A 242 -6.47 25.20 -24.12
C ARG A 242 -6.82 26.40 -25.01
N GLN A 243 -7.94 26.29 -25.71
CA GLN A 243 -8.72 27.42 -26.26
C GLN A 243 -9.78 27.83 -25.23
#